data_AF-A0A409YT17-F1
#
_entry.id   AF-A0A409YT17-F1
#
_cell.length_a   1.000
_cell.length_b   1.000
_cell.length_c   1.000
_cell.angle_alpha   90.00
_cell.angle_beta   90.00
_cell.angle_gamma   90.00
#
_symmetry.space_group_name_H-M   'P 1'
#
loop_
_entity.id
_entity.type
_entity.pdbx_description
1 polymer ?
#
loop_
_entity_poly.entity_id
_entity_poly.type
_entity_poly.pdbx_seq_one_letter_code
_entity_poly.pdbx_strand_id
1 'polypeptide(L)'
;MRKLWSKILEQDPAPKFTRCAVASIKNAENSKEWKRHPDELESAKILLEEMKTPGGSADSLFRVSPVKLSDRYGFTAISFTLPGMISLYGCKIREILLDSTWKTNGANYEGYALLGDTPKMRSSL
;
A
#
# COMPACT_ATOMS: atom_id res chain seq x y z
N MET A 1 6.87 -0.14 -15.17
CA MET A 1 7.81 -1.01 -15.92
C MET A 1 8.24 -0.48 -17.29
N ARG A 2 7.37 0.15 -18.10
CA ARG A 2 7.76 0.66 -19.45
C ARG A 2 9.00 1.56 -19.44
N LYS A 3 9.05 2.57 -18.54
CA LYS A 3 10.19 3.50 -18.43
C LYS A 3 11.53 2.83 -18.07
N LEU A 4 11.52 1.82 -17.19
CA LEU A 4 12.73 1.07 -16.82
C LEU A 4 13.23 0.24 -18.00
N TRP A 5 12.32 -0.44 -18.70
CA TRP A 5 12.66 -1.24 -19.88
C TRP A 5 13.22 -0.39 -21.02
N SER A 6 12.65 0.80 -21.27
CA SER A 6 13.18 1.74 -22.25
C SER A 6 14.64 2.13 -21.95
N LYS A 7 14.97 2.41 -20.68
CA LYS A 7 16.35 2.70 -20.27
C LYS A 7 17.30 1.51 -20.43
N ILE A 8 16.82 0.29 -20.20
CA ILE A 8 17.62 -0.92 -20.42
C ILE A 8 17.96 -1.05 -21.91
N LEU A 9 16.99 -0.80 -22.80
CA LEU A 9 17.22 -0.85 -24.25
C LEU A 9 18.15 0.25 -24.77
N GLU A 10 18.24 1.40 -24.08
CA GLU A 10 19.22 2.45 -24.40
C GLU A 10 20.67 2.02 -24.10
N GLN A 11 20.86 1.13 -23.11
CA GLN A 11 22.19 0.66 -22.68
C GLN A 11 22.58 -0.69 -23.30
N ASP A 12 21.61 -1.57 -23.50
CA ASP A 12 21.74 -2.87 -24.15
C ASP A 12 20.60 -3.02 -25.18
N PRO A 13 20.84 -2.68 -26.45
CA PRO A 13 19.81 -2.67 -27.49
C PRO A 13 19.28 -4.06 -27.86
N ALA A 14 20.03 -5.12 -27.55
CA ALA A 14 19.68 -6.51 -27.89
C ALA A 14 19.92 -7.44 -26.68
N PRO A 15 19.16 -7.25 -25.59
CA PRO A 15 19.37 -8.00 -24.37
C PRO A 15 18.98 -9.47 -24.56
N LYS A 16 19.78 -10.38 -23.99
CA LYS A 16 19.52 -11.83 -24.00
C LYS A 16 18.36 -12.27 -23.07
N PHE A 17 17.74 -11.31 -22.39
CA PHE A 17 16.67 -11.51 -21.42
C PHE A 17 15.45 -10.67 -21.79
N THR A 18 14.27 -11.08 -21.32
CA THR A 18 13.01 -10.45 -21.69
C THR A 18 12.57 -9.40 -20.66
N ARG A 19 11.71 -8.48 -21.10
CA ARG A 19 11.02 -7.52 -20.22
C ARG A 19 10.29 -8.21 -19.06
N CYS A 20 9.71 -9.38 -19.33
CA CYS A 20 9.01 -10.17 -18.34
C CYS A 20 9.97 -10.72 -17.28
N ALA A 21 11.15 -11.20 -17.67
CA ALA A 21 12.16 -11.66 -16.71
C ALA A 21 12.60 -10.53 -15.76
N VAL A 22 12.85 -9.32 -16.29
CA VAL A 22 13.17 -8.16 -15.46
C VAL A 22 12.01 -7.78 -14.53
N ALA A 23 10.77 -7.83 -15.03
CA ALA A 23 9.59 -7.57 -14.22
C ALA A 23 9.45 -8.59 -13.07
N SER A 24 9.66 -9.88 -13.35
CA SER A 24 9.60 -10.94 -12.36
C SER A 24 10.65 -10.78 -11.27
N ILE A 25 11.91 -10.48 -11.64
CA ILE A 25 12.98 -10.22 -10.66
C ILE A 25 12.64 -9.02 -9.80
N LYS A 26 12.19 -7.92 -10.42
CA LYS A 26 11.81 -6.72 -9.67
C LYS A 26 10.64 -6.99 -8.71
N ASN A 27 9.62 -7.72 -9.15
CA ASN A 27 8.51 -8.09 -8.29
C ASN A 27 8.95 -9.00 -7.15
N ALA A 28 9.84 -9.96 -7.41
CA ALA A 28 10.40 -10.83 -6.38
C ALA A 28 11.18 -10.02 -5.33
N GLU A 29 11.99 -9.05 -5.77
CA GLU A 29 12.73 -8.18 -4.86
C GLU A 29 11.79 -7.30 -4.03
N ASN A 30 10.86 -6.61 -4.68
CA ASN A 30 9.86 -5.78 -4.00
C ASN A 30 8.99 -6.61 -3.04
N SER A 31 8.76 -7.90 -3.34
CA SER A 31 7.96 -8.75 -2.47
C SER A 31 8.62 -9.01 -1.12
N LYS A 32 9.95 -8.95 -1.02
CA LYS A 32 10.65 -9.16 0.25
C LYS A 32 10.29 -8.09 1.29
N GLU A 33 9.94 -6.87 0.85
CA GLU A 33 9.59 -5.78 1.75
C GLU A 33 8.31 -6.06 2.54
N TRP A 34 7.33 -6.75 1.93
CA TRP A 34 6.00 -6.96 2.53
C TRP A 34 5.64 -8.43 2.77
N LYS A 35 6.21 -9.38 2.03
CA LYS A 35 5.83 -10.79 2.11
C LYS A 35 6.50 -11.42 3.32
N ARG A 36 5.69 -11.72 4.35
CA ARG A 36 6.12 -12.43 5.56
C ARG A 36 5.73 -13.91 5.54
N HIS A 37 4.73 -14.25 4.73
CA HIS A 37 4.12 -15.56 4.64
C HIS A 37 3.78 -15.92 3.18
N PRO A 38 3.72 -17.21 2.79
CA PRO A 38 3.28 -17.60 1.45
C PRO A 38 1.87 -17.11 1.09
N ASP A 39 0.97 -17.12 2.07
CA ASP A 39 -0.36 -16.52 2.00
C ASP A 39 -0.29 -14.99 2.18
N GLU A 40 -0.89 -14.24 1.24
CA GLU A 40 -0.85 -12.77 1.22
C GLU A 40 -1.70 -12.14 2.33
N LEU A 41 -2.81 -12.78 2.71
CA LEU A 41 -3.69 -12.31 3.79
C LEU A 41 -2.98 -12.45 5.14
N GLU A 42 -2.34 -13.60 5.37
CA GLU A 42 -1.53 -13.80 6.58
C GLU A 42 -0.31 -12.87 6.61
N SER A 43 0.33 -12.62 5.47
CA SER A 43 1.39 -11.60 5.38
C SER A 43 0.89 -10.22 5.81
N ALA A 44 -0.28 -9.80 5.32
CA ALA A 44 -0.87 -8.51 5.68
C ALA A 44 -1.19 -8.43 7.18
N LYS A 45 -1.74 -9.49 7.80
CA LYS A 45 -1.97 -9.54 9.24
C LYS A 45 -0.68 -9.38 10.03
N ILE A 46 0.38 -10.10 9.66
CA ILE A 46 1.70 -10.01 10.33
C ILE A 46 2.25 -8.58 10.24
N LEU A 47 2.23 -7.96 9.06
CA LEU A 47 2.68 -6.58 8.87
C LEU A 47 1.90 -5.59 9.75
N LEU A 48 0.58 -5.76 9.88
CA LEU A 48 -0.23 -4.89 10.72
C LEU A 48 0.13 -5.05 12.20
N GLU A 49 0.43 -6.26 12.68
CA GLU A 49 0.92 -6.47 14.04
C GLU A 49 2.30 -5.84 14.27
N GLU A 50 3.23 -5.99 13.32
CA GLU A 50 4.57 -5.36 13.38
C GLU A 50 4.43 -3.83 13.56
N MET A 51 3.53 -3.20 12.80
CA MET A 51 3.31 -1.75 12.77
C MET A 51 2.46 -1.19 13.92
N LYS A 52 1.93 -2.04 14.82
CA LYS A 52 1.26 -1.59 16.05
C LYS A 52 2.24 -1.23 17.16
N THR A 53 3.38 -1.90 17.20
CA THR A 53 4.29 -1.86 18.36
C THR A 53 5.16 -0.60 18.35
N PRO A 54 5.39 0.03 19.52
CA PRO A 54 6.20 1.25 19.63
C PRO A 54 7.71 1.03 19.40
N GLY A 55 8.14 -0.21 19.10
CA GLY A 55 9.53 -0.57 18.82
C GLY A 55 9.87 -0.76 17.35
N GLY A 56 8.88 -0.70 16.44
CA GLY A 56 9.14 -0.63 15.00
C GLY A 56 9.65 0.76 14.64
N SER A 57 10.58 0.86 13.68
CA SER A 57 11.16 2.12 13.19
C SER A 57 10.16 3.06 12.50
N ALA A 58 8.86 2.86 12.70
CA ALA A 58 7.81 3.69 12.16
C ALA A 58 7.70 4.96 13.01
N ASP A 59 8.01 6.09 12.39
CA ASP A 59 7.55 7.40 12.84
C ASP A 59 6.11 7.28 13.35
N SER A 60 5.83 7.88 14.52
CA SER A 60 4.53 7.78 15.22
C SER A 60 3.32 8.07 14.30
N LEU A 61 3.56 8.81 13.21
CA LEU A 61 2.62 9.12 12.15
C LEU A 61 2.06 7.88 11.43
N PHE A 62 2.91 6.89 11.16
CA PHE A 62 2.56 5.69 10.39
C PHE A 62 2.21 4.48 11.26
N ARG A 63 2.05 4.69 12.56
CA ARG A 63 1.56 3.65 13.46
C ARG A 63 0.17 3.20 13.03
N VAL A 64 -0.02 1.89 13.00
CA VAL A 64 -1.27 1.26 12.58
C VAL A 64 -2.16 0.96 13.80
N SER A 65 -3.46 1.20 13.67
CA SER A 65 -4.49 0.71 14.58
C SER A 65 -5.54 -0.09 13.81
N PRO A 66 -5.67 -1.41 14.01
CA PRO A 66 -6.72 -2.20 13.37
C PRO A 66 -8.11 -1.69 13.71
N VAL A 67 -9.02 -1.90 12.77
CA VAL A 67 -10.44 -1.66 12.95
C VAL A 67 -11.15 -3.00 12.81
N LYS A 68 -11.85 -3.41 13.86
CA LYS A 68 -12.64 -4.64 13.82
C LYS A 68 -13.84 -4.40 12.90
N LEU A 69 -13.93 -5.19 11.83
CA LEU A 69 -15.13 -5.28 11.00
C LEU A 69 -16.05 -6.39 11.53
N SER A 70 -17.33 -6.31 11.20
CA SER A 70 -18.27 -7.41 11.47
C SER A 70 -18.01 -8.57 10.54
N ASP A 71 -18.02 -9.78 11.10
CA ASP A 71 -17.88 -11.00 10.31
C ASP A 71 -19.10 -11.14 9.38
N ARG A 72 -18.85 -11.31 8.08
CA ARG A 72 -19.87 -11.63 7.09
C ARG A 72 -19.48 -12.91 6.38
N TYR A 73 -20.43 -13.83 6.29
CA TYR A 73 -20.22 -15.07 5.55
C TYR A 73 -19.81 -14.79 4.10
N GLY A 74 -18.74 -15.46 3.65
CA GLY A 74 -18.20 -15.30 2.30
C GLY A 74 -17.38 -14.01 2.08
N PHE A 75 -17.07 -13.25 3.13
CA PHE A 75 -16.32 -12.01 3.01
C PHE A 75 -15.20 -11.95 4.05
N THR A 76 -13.96 -11.83 3.58
CA THR A 76 -12.77 -11.62 4.42
C THR A 76 -12.23 -10.24 4.15
N ALA A 77 -12.17 -9.40 5.19
CA ALA A 77 -11.62 -8.05 5.08
C ALA A 77 -10.67 -7.74 6.23
N ILE A 78 -9.67 -6.93 5.89
CA ILE A 78 -8.73 -6.34 6.83
C ILE A 78 -8.98 -4.85 6.82
N SER A 79 -9.13 -4.24 7.99
CA SER A 79 -9.28 -2.78 8.13
C SER A 79 -8.34 -2.26 9.21
N PHE A 80 -7.79 -1.07 8.96
CA PHE A 80 -6.91 -0.38 9.88
C PHE A 80 -6.95 1.13 9.62
N THR A 81 -6.47 1.88 10.59
CA THR A 81 -6.30 3.33 10.56
C THR A 81 -4.86 3.70 10.87
N LEU A 82 -4.46 4.92 10.50
CA LEU A 82 -3.19 5.54 10.86
C LEU A 82 -3.47 6.73 11.79
N PRO A 83 -3.57 6.53 13.12
CA PRO A 83 -4.04 7.56 14.04
C PRO A 83 -3.17 8.83 14.06
N GLY A 84 -1.86 8.69 13.81
CA GLY A 84 -0.96 9.84 13.69
C GLY A 84 -1.29 10.72 12.48
N MET A 85 -1.56 10.11 11.32
CA MET A 85 -2.06 10.83 10.15
C MET A 85 -3.42 11.50 10.39
N ILE A 86 -4.34 10.81 11.07
CA ILE A 86 -5.64 11.38 11.43
C ILE A 86 -5.47 12.57 12.38
N SER A 87 -4.56 12.50 13.33
CA SER A 87 -4.28 13.63 14.24
C SER A 87 -3.75 14.86 13.51
N LEU A 88 -2.89 14.67 12.49
CA LEU A 88 -2.31 15.78 11.72
C LEU A 88 -3.27 16.42 10.73
N TYR A 89 -4.09 15.59 10.06
CA TYR A 89 -4.87 16.02 8.91
C TYR A 89 -6.37 15.96 9.14
N GLY A 90 -6.85 15.27 10.17
CA GLY A 90 -8.27 15.00 10.40
C GLY A 90 -9.12 16.26 10.49
N CYS A 91 -8.63 17.32 11.13
CA CYS A 91 -9.32 18.61 11.20
C CYS A 91 -9.29 19.42 9.88
N LYS A 92 -8.50 18.98 8.90
CA LYS A 92 -8.38 19.59 7.56
C LYS A 92 -9.17 18.82 6.49
N ILE A 93 -9.64 17.63 6.82
CA ILE A 93 -10.46 16.81 5.92
C ILE A 93 -11.84 17.46 5.82
N ARG A 94 -12.20 17.88 4.61
CA ARG A 94 -13.52 18.48 4.32
C ARG A 94 -14.52 17.44 3.82
N GLU A 95 -14.04 16.46 3.08
CA GLU A 95 -14.84 15.39 2.48
C GLU A 95 -14.03 14.09 2.50
N ILE A 96 -14.72 12.97 2.69
CA ILE A 96 -14.13 11.63 2.68
C ILE A 96 -14.78 10.84 1.54
N LEU A 97 -13.95 10.33 0.63
CA LEU A 97 -14.37 9.45 -0.44
C LEU A 97 -13.78 8.07 -0.21
N LEU A 98 -14.60 7.02 -0.31
CA LEU A 98 -14.14 5.65 -0.36
C LEU A 98 -14.01 5.27 -1.83
N ASP A 99 -12.79 4.97 -2.28
CA ASP A 99 -12.54 4.52 -3.64
C ASP A 99 -11.80 3.17 -3.62
N SER A 100 -12.10 2.32 -4.60
CA SER A 100 -11.34 1.10 -4.86
C SER A 100 -9.97 1.52 -5.39
N THR A 101 -8.92 1.36 -4.59
CA THR A 101 -7.61 1.93 -4.92
C THR A 101 -6.90 1.19 -6.03
N TRP A 102 -7.16 -0.11 -6.22
CA TRP A 102 -6.58 -0.90 -7.29
C TRP A 102 -7.51 -2.02 -7.76
N LYS A 103 -7.38 -2.40 -9.05
CA LYS A 103 -7.94 -3.64 -9.59
C LYS A 103 -7.69 -4.79 -8.63
N THR A 104 -8.66 -5.68 -8.49
CA THR A 104 -8.54 -6.97 -7.81
C THR A 104 -7.16 -7.57 -8.05
N ASN A 105 -6.40 -7.81 -6.98
CA ASN A 105 -5.04 -8.34 -7.11
C ASN A 105 -5.07 -9.81 -7.60
N GLY A 106 -3.91 -10.38 -7.90
CA GLY A 106 -3.81 -11.78 -8.36
C GLY A 106 -4.31 -12.83 -7.36
N ALA A 107 -4.61 -12.44 -6.12
CA ALA A 107 -5.18 -13.26 -5.06
C ALA A 107 -6.66 -12.93 -4.77
N ASN A 108 -7.34 -12.21 -5.66
CA ASN A 108 -8.74 -11.82 -5.57
C ASN A 108 -9.11 -10.86 -4.43
N TYR A 109 -8.14 -10.13 -3.87
CA TYR A 109 -8.40 -9.07 -2.90
C TYR A 109 -8.58 -7.72 -3.58
N GLU A 110 -9.54 -6.94 -3.08
CA GLU A 110 -9.79 -5.56 -3.50
C GLU A 110 -9.36 -4.59 -2.40
N GLY A 111 -8.56 -3.60 -2.78
CA GLY A 111 -8.12 -2.56 -1.88
C GLY A 111 -9.09 -1.40 -1.90
N TYR A 112 -9.48 -0.91 -0.73
CA TYR A 112 -10.22 0.32 -0.57
C TYR A 112 -9.42 1.30 0.28
N ALA A 113 -9.43 2.58 -0.08
CA ALA A 113 -8.88 3.62 0.78
C ALA A 113 -9.87 4.76 0.94
N LEU A 114 -9.84 5.37 2.12
CA LEU A 114 -10.52 6.63 2.38
C LEU A 114 -9.57 7.77 1.98
N LEU A 115 -9.95 8.53 0.96
CA LEU A 115 -9.25 9.73 0.52
C LEU A 115 -9.93 10.95 1.15
N GLY A 116 -9.16 11.76 1.87
CA GLY A 116 -9.63 13.03 2.42
C GLY A 116 -9.15 14.20 1.55
N ASP A 117 -10.07 15.02 1.04
CA ASP A 117 -9.68 16.29 0.40
C ASP A 117 -9.39 17.36 1.46
N THR A 118 -8.30 18.09 1.25
CA THR A 118 -7.89 19.22 2.10
C THR A 118 -7.91 20.50 1.27
N PRO A 119 -8.51 21.60 1.76
CA PRO A 119 -8.55 22.84 1.01
C PRO A 119 -7.13 23.36 0.75
N LYS A 120 -6.86 23.78 -0.50
CA LYS A 120 -5.63 24.50 -0.84
C LYS A 120 -5.50 25.72 0.06
N MET A 121 -4.45 25.77 0.90
CA MET A 121 -4.04 27.01 1.54
C MET A 121 -3.73 28.02 0.43
N ARG A 122 -4.51 29.09 0.33
CA ARG A 122 -4.09 30.27 -0.43
C ARG A 122 -2.85 30.80 0.28
N SER A 123 -1.71 30.81 -0.41
CA SER A 123 -0.54 31.56 0.03
C SER A 123 -0.95 33.03 0.07
N SER A 124 -1.18 33.56 1.27
CA SER A 124 -1.24 34.99 1.51
C SER A 124 0.14 35.56 1.20
N LEU A 125 0.21 36.31 0.10
CA LEU A 125 1.29 37.23 -0.26
C LEU A 125 1.44 38.33 0.80
#